data_AF-A0A432UCM8-F1
#
_entry.id   AF-A0A432UCM8-F1
#
_cell.length_a   1.000
_cell.length_b   1.000
_cell.length_c   1.000
_cell.angle_alpha   90.00
_cell.angle_beta   90.00
_cell.angle_gamma   90.00
#
_symmetry.space_group_name_H-M   'P 1'
#
loop_
_entity.id
_entity.type
_entity.pdbx_description
1 polymer ?
#
loop_
_entity_poly.entity_id
_entity_poly.type
_entity_poly.pdbx_seq_one_letter_code
_entity_poly.pdbx_strand_id
1 'polypeptide(L)'
;MRKWLMMMGVLGLILGVYGVGIGGVGKGPEVIKLPSPKMRHSTVTFSHWKHQEILNGNCGECHHGRTADWKQVPYKEGMKIQKCDTCHNKNHPNKKLNSVKKAMHVNCKGCHKQMKKEGKKAGPTKCTGCHKK
;
A
#
# COMPACT_ATOMS: atom_id res chain seq x y z
N MET A 1 49.86 47.33 29.09
CA MET A 1 49.24 46.99 30.38
C MET A 1 47.80 46.53 30.13
N ARG A 2 47.41 45.38 30.69
CA ARG A 2 46.07 44.74 30.71
C ARG A 2 45.52 44.28 29.35
N LYS A 3 45.66 42.98 29.04
CA LYS A 3 44.73 41.86 29.36
C LYS A 3 43.48 41.93 28.47
N TRP A 4 42.91 40.91 27.84
CA TRP A 4 43.16 39.48 27.63
C TRP A 4 41.83 38.99 27.00
N LEU A 5 41.85 38.24 25.88
CA LEU A 5 40.79 37.30 25.43
C LEU A 5 39.36 37.89 25.18
N MET A 6 38.53 37.44 24.24
CA MET A 6 38.30 36.09 23.74
C MET A 6 37.45 36.16 22.46
N MET A 7 37.87 35.38 21.47
CA MET A 7 37.09 34.60 20.49
C MET A 7 35.76 35.12 19.93
N MET A 8 35.79 35.21 18.61
CA MET A 8 34.70 35.37 17.67
C MET A 8 33.65 34.25 17.78
N GLY A 9 32.39 34.68 17.81
CA GLY A 9 31.31 34.23 16.92
C GLY A 9 31.14 32.72 16.68
N VAL A 10 30.11 32.16 17.29
CA VAL A 10 29.30 31.11 16.65
C VAL A 10 27.83 31.46 16.86
N LEU A 11 27.25 32.06 15.83
CA LEU A 11 25.81 32.14 15.62
C LEU A 11 25.27 30.72 15.56
N GLY A 12 24.50 30.33 16.59
CA GLY A 12 23.78 29.07 16.64
C GLY A 12 22.74 29.01 15.52
N LEU A 13 23.13 28.43 14.39
CA LEU A 13 22.22 28.00 13.34
C LEU A 13 21.50 26.74 13.86
N ILE A 14 20.38 26.94 14.56
CA ILE A 14 19.44 25.86 14.86
C ILE A 14 18.80 25.45 13.53
N LEU A 15 19.49 24.59 12.79
CA LEU A 15 18.87 23.76 11.78
C LEU A 15 17.95 22.80 12.53
N GLY A 16 16.71 23.24 12.74
CA GLY A 16 15.60 22.36 12.97
C GLY A 16 15.54 21.43 11.77
N VAL A 17 16.16 20.26 11.91
CA VAL A 17 15.89 19.11 11.06
C VAL A 17 14.42 18.81 11.32
N TYR A 18 13.55 19.40 10.49
CA TYR A 18 12.22 18.88 10.28
C TYR A 18 12.45 17.44 9.85
N GLY A 19 12.26 16.52 10.79
CA GLY A 19 12.26 15.10 10.52
C GLY A 19 11.32 14.90 9.35
N VAL A 20 11.90 14.56 8.19
CA VAL A 20 11.13 14.09 7.05
C VAL A 20 10.43 12.86 7.57
N GLY A 21 9.12 12.98 7.82
CA GLY A 21 8.29 11.86 8.24
C GLY A 21 8.47 10.75 7.21
N ILE A 22 9.19 9.70 7.61
CA ILE A 22 9.45 8.54 6.78
C ILE A 22 8.09 7.84 6.60
N GLY A 23 7.44 8.12 5.48
CA GLY A 23 6.14 7.59 5.15
C GLY A 23 6.18 6.07 4.98
N GLY A 24 5.69 5.35 5.99
CA GLY A 24 4.81 4.19 5.81
C GLY A 24 5.38 2.88 5.23
N VAL A 25 6.69 2.67 5.14
CA VAL A 25 7.27 1.35 4.81
C VAL A 25 7.46 0.53 6.09
N GLY A 26 7.17 -0.78 6.04
CA GLY A 26 7.40 -1.69 7.16
C GLY A 26 6.19 -1.88 8.09
N LYS A 27 5.06 -1.22 7.83
CA LYS A 27 3.84 -1.40 8.62
C LYS A 27 3.12 -2.70 8.21
N GLY A 28 2.88 -3.58 9.17
CA GLY A 28 2.22 -4.88 8.93
C GLY A 28 3.15 -5.94 8.33
N PRO A 29 2.61 -7.09 7.89
CA PRO A 29 3.41 -8.21 7.41
C PRO A 29 4.25 -7.84 6.19
N GLU A 30 5.49 -8.32 6.11
CA GLU A 30 6.33 -8.15 4.91
C GLU A 30 5.75 -8.90 3.71
N VAL A 31 5.27 -10.12 3.94
CA VAL A 31 4.69 -11.00 2.93
C VAL A 31 3.34 -11.50 3.41
N ILE A 32 2.36 -11.49 2.50
CA ILE A 32 1.01 -12.00 2.75
C ILE A 32 0.74 -13.16 1.79
N LYS A 33 0.24 -14.27 2.32
CA LYS A 33 -0.26 -15.39 1.51
C LYS A 33 -1.74 -15.18 1.24
N LEU A 34 -2.10 -15.10 -0.03
CA LEU A 34 -3.48 -14.89 -0.47
C LEU A 34 -3.99 -16.22 -1.04
N PRO A 35 -4.72 -17.02 -0.23
CA PRO A 35 -5.12 -18.36 -0.61
C PRO A 35 -6.13 -18.32 -1.75
N SER A 36 -6.13 -19.38 -2.55
CA SER A 36 -7.06 -19.58 -3.66
C SER A 36 -8.07 -20.66 -3.26
N PRO A 37 -9.25 -20.29 -2.74
CA PRO A 37 -10.17 -21.23 -2.08
C PRO A 37 -10.80 -22.27 -3.02
N LYS A 38 -10.55 -22.21 -4.33
CA LYS A 38 -11.08 -23.17 -5.31
C LYS A 38 -10.01 -24.02 -6.00
N MET A 39 -8.76 -24.05 -5.51
CA MET A 39 -7.62 -24.85 -6.01
C MET A 39 -7.32 -24.81 -7.52
N ARG A 40 -8.06 -24.03 -8.33
CA ARG A 40 -7.84 -23.86 -9.77
C ARG A 40 -6.56 -23.08 -10.09
N HIS A 41 -6.06 -22.34 -9.10
CA HIS A 41 -4.81 -21.60 -9.16
C HIS A 41 -4.13 -21.69 -7.79
N SER A 42 -2.80 -21.63 -7.78
CA SER A 42 -2.00 -21.63 -6.56
C SER A 42 -2.20 -20.35 -5.72
N THR A 43 -1.76 -20.43 -4.47
CA THR A 43 -1.70 -19.28 -3.55
C THR A 43 -0.83 -18.18 -4.12
N VAL A 44 -1.31 -16.94 -4.06
CA VAL A 44 -0.50 -15.78 -4.45
C VAL A 44 0.34 -15.36 -3.25
N THR A 45 1.64 -15.26 -3.44
CA THR A 45 2.54 -14.64 -2.46
C THR A 45 2.63 -13.15 -2.78
N PHE A 46 2.12 -12.32 -1.89
CA PHE A 46 2.09 -10.87 -2.05
C PHE A 46 3.18 -10.24 -1.18
N SER A 47 4.18 -9.65 -1.81
CA SER A 47 5.23 -8.88 -1.12
C SER A 47 4.69 -7.50 -0.74
N HIS A 48 4.16 -7.37 0.47
CA HIS A 48 3.45 -6.18 0.94
C HIS A 48 4.38 -4.98 1.11
N TRP A 49 5.53 -5.15 1.77
CA TRP A 49 6.50 -4.05 1.95
C TRP A 49 7.02 -3.50 0.62
N LYS A 50 7.29 -4.38 -0.35
CA LYS A 50 7.66 -3.95 -1.70
C LYS A 50 6.60 -3.04 -2.35
N HIS A 51 5.32 -3.31 -2.12
CA HIS A 51 4.27 -2.42 -2.63
C HIS A 51 4.20 -1.12 -1.83
N GLN A 52 4.47 -1.12 -0.53
CA GLN A 52 4.60 0.11 0.25
C GLN A 52 5.73 0.99 -0.29
N GLU A 53 6.90 0.41 -0.59
CA GLU A 53 8.02 1.13 -1.20
C GLU A 53 7.64 1.73 -2.56
N ILE A 54 7.06 0.93 -3.47
CA ILE A 54 6.68 1.37 -4.81
C ILE A 54 5.60 2.47 -4.76
N LEU A 55 4.72 2.42 -3.76
CA LEU A 55 3.60 3.34 -3.59
C LEU A 55 3.92 4.49 -2.62
N ASN A 56 5.18 4.66 -2.21
CA ASN A 56 5.62 5.69 -1.27
C ASN A 56 4.78 5.71 0.03
N GLY A 57 4.46 4.53 0.56
CA GLY A 57 3.64 4.38 1.77
C GLY A 57 2.17 4.73 1.60
N ASN A 58 1.66 4.92 0.38
CA ASN A 58 0.24 5.21 0.15
C ASN A 58 -0.63 3.96 0.39
N CYS A 59 -1.02 3.76 1.65
CA CYS A 59 -1.91 2.68 2.08
C CYS A 59 -3.27 2.71 1.35
N GLY A 60 -3.71 3.90 0.90
CA GLY A 60 -5.00 4.14 0.26
C GLY A 60 -5.15 3.56 -1.14
N GLU A 61 -4.06 3.14 -1.77
CA GLU A 61 -4.11 2.45 -3.07
C GLU A 61 -4.80 1.08 -2.98
N CYS A 62 -4.72 0.45 -1.81
CA CYS A 62 -5.31 -0.88 -1.57
C CYS A 62 -6.31 -0.89 -0.43
N HIS A 63 -5.95 -0.27 0.70
CA HIS A 63 -6.85 -0.18 1.83
C HIS A 63 -7.83 0.95 1.58
N HIS A 64 -9.12 0.63 1.62
CA HIS A 64 -10.18 1.60 1.46
C HIS A 64 -11.33 1.23 2.39
N GLY A 65 -12.11 2.23 2.76
CA GLY A 65 -13.36 2.02 3.47
C GLY A 65 -14.55 1.95 2.50
N ARG A 66 -15.73 1.96 3.10
CA ARG A 66 -16.99 2.22 2.40
C ARG A 66 -17.94 3.04 3.26
N THR A 67 -18.78 3.85 2.63
CA THR A 67 -19.97 4.46 3.25
C THR A 67 -21.10 3.44 3.42
N ALA A 68 -22.16 3.77 4.16
CA ALA A 68 -23.30 2.86 4.33
C ALA A 68 -23.98 2.47 2.99
N ASP A 69 -23.96 3.36 2.00
CA ASP A 69 -24.45 3.14 0.63
C ASP A 69 -23.42 2.47 -0.30
N TRP A 70 -22.40 1.81 0.25
CA TRP A 70 -21.38 1.03 -0.48
C TRP A 70 -20.50 1.83 -1.44
N LYS A 71 -20.38 3.15 -1.27
CA LYS A 71 -19.38 3.94 -1.99
C LYS A 71 -18.01 3.77 -1.34
N GLN A 72 -16.99 3.57 -2.15
CA GLN A 72 -15.60 3.48 -1.69
C GLN A 72 -15.17 4.81 -1.08
N VAL A 73 -14.49 4.77 0.06
CA VAL A 73 -13.82 5.95 0.66
C VAL A 73 -12.32 5.69 0.78
N PRO A 74 -11.46 6.69 0.52
CA PRO A 74 -10.02 6.53 0.70
C PRO A 74 -9.67 6.14 2.14
N TYR A 75 -8.61 5.35 2.31
CA TYR A 75 -8.05 5.12 3.63
C TYR A 75 -7.50 6.42 4.23
N LYS A 76 -7.70 6.55 5.53
CA LYS A 76 -7.11 7.60 6.37
C LYS A 76 -6.37 6.91 7.51
N GLU A 77 -5.27 7.51 7.95
CA GLU A 77 -4.50 6.95 9.06
C GLU A 77 -5.39 6.78 10.30
N GLY A 78 -5.24 5.65 10.99
CA GLY A 78 -6.10 5.27 12.12
C GLY A 78 -7.36 4.49 11.73
N MET A 79 -7.71 4.39 10.44
CA MET A 79 -8.77 3.47 10.01
C MET A 79 -8.34 2.02 10.26
N LYS A 80 -9.24 1.24 10.89
CA LYS A 80 -9.00 -0.19 11.08
C LYS A 80 -8.90 -0.90 9.74
N ILE A 81 -7.74 -1.48 9.45
CA ILE A 81 -7.54 -2.36 8.29
C ILE A 81 -8.21 -3.70 8.59
N GLN A 82 -9.12 -4.11 7.70
CA GLN A 82 -9.85 -5.38 7.81
C GLN A 82 -9.52 -6.29 6.63
N LYS A 83 -9.81 -7.58 6.78
CA LYS A 83 -9.71 -8.53 5.67
C LYS A 83 -10.71 -8.16 4.57
N CYS A 84 -10.30 -8.32 3.32
CA CYS A 84 -11.09 -7.93 2.15
C CYS A 84 -12.47 -8.63 2.13
N ASP A 85 -12.54 -9.88 2.59
CA ASP A 85 -13.75 -10.71 2.64
C ASP A 85 -14.81 -10.17 3.60
N THR A 86 -14.47 -9.25 4.50
CA THR A 86 -15.45 -8.59 5.37
C THR A 86 -16.49 -7.81 4.55
N CYS A 87 -16.08 -7.20 3.44
CA CYS A 87 -16.96 -6.45 2.54
C CYS A 87 -17.07 -7.09 1.14
N HIS A 88 -15.97 -7.58 0.58
CA HIS A 88 -15.92 -8.23 -0.74
C HIS A 88 -16.33 -9.70 -0.64
N ASN A 89 -17.61 -9.90 -0.35
CA ASN A 89 -18.25 -11.21 -0.23
C ASN A 89 -19.61 -11.22 -0.96
N LYS A 90 -20.34 -12.32 -0.85
CA LYS A 90 -21.61 -12.55 -1.54
C LYS A 90 -22.67 -11.45 -1.32
N ASN A 91 -22.60 -10.72 -0.20
CA ASN A 91 -23.54 -9.66 0.18
C ASN A 91 -23.20 -8.30 -0.45
N HIS A 92 -22.03 -8.16 -1.08
CA HIS A 92 -21.67 -6.93 -1.76
C HIS A 92 -22.65 -6.66 -2.93
N PRO A 93 -23.25 -5.45 -3.02
CA PRO A 93 -24.28 -5.14 -4.02
C PRO A 93 -23.72 -5.20 -5.44
N ASN A 94 -22.50 -4.71 -5.64
CA ASN A 94 -21.82 -4.83 -6.93
C ASN A 94 -21.30 -6.26 -7.18
N LYS A 95 -21.95 -6.99 -8.09
CA LYS A 95 -21.56 -8.35 -8.52
C LYS A 95 -20.15 -8.42 -9.12
N LYS A 96 -19.55 -7.32 -9.56
CA LYS A 96 -18.14 -7.28 -10.03
C LYS A 96 -17.15 -7.23 -8.87
N LEU A 97 -17.60 -7.03 -7.64
CA LEU A 97 -16.74 -6.88 -6.44
C LEU A 97 -17.14 -7.82 -5.28
N ASN A 98 -18.16 -8.66 -5.47
CA ASN A 98 -18.75 -9.52 -4.44
C ASN A 98 -17.95 -10.77 -4.06
N SER A 99 -16.63 -10.72 -4.23
CA SER A 99 -15.70 -11.72 -3.73
C SER A 99 -14.29 -11.13 -3.71
N VAL A 100 -13.45 -11.59 -2.78
CA VAL A 100 -12.03 -11.22 -2.73
C VAL A 100 -11.34 -11.50 -4.07
N LYS A 101 -11.64 -12.65 -4.70
CA LYS A 101 -11.15 -12.98 -6.04
C LYS A 101 -11.43 -11.83 -7.01
N LYS A 102 -12.67 -11.38 -7.11
CA LYS A 102 -13.04 -10.33 -8.08
C LYS A 102 -12.40 -9.00 -7.72
N ALA A 103 -12.43 -8.59 -6.46
CA ALA A 103 -11.80 -7.35 -5.99
C ALA A 103 -10.30 -7.30 -6.34
N MET A 104 -9.56 -8.38 -6.09
CA MET A 104 -8.13 -8.45 -6.42
C MET A 104 -7.87 -8.48 -7.93
N HIS A 105 -8.71 -9.13 -8.73
CA HIS A 105 -8.56 -9.11 -10.20
C HIS A 105 -8.94 -7.76 -10.81
N VAL A 106 -9.75 -6.95 -10.13
CA VAL A 106 -9.99 -5.56 -10.50
C VAL A 106 -8.79 -4.72 -10.07
N ASN A 107 -8.40 -4.76 -8.79
CA ASN A 107 -7.37 -3.88 -8.26
C ASN A 107 -5.95 -4.28 -8.71
N CYS A 108 -5.45 -5.46 -8.29
CA CYS A 108 -4.07 -5.87 -8.54
C CYS A 108 -3.76 -5.97 -10.03
N LYS A 109 -4.60 -6.68 -10.79
CA LYS A 109 -4.40 -6.84 -12.24
C LYS A 109 -4.69 -5.54 -12.99
N GLY A 110 -5.62 -4.71 -12.51
CA GLY A 110 -5.94 -3.41 -13.10
C GLY A 110 -4.76 -2.45 -12.99
N CYS A 111 -4.27 -2.23 -11.77
CA CYS A 111 -3.10 -1.39 -11.48
C CYS A 111 -1.87 -1.85 -12.28
N HIS A 112 -1.53 -3.14 -12.26
CA HIS A 112 -0.40 -3.67 -13.06
C HIS A 112 -0.58 -3.45 -14.57
N LYS A 113 -1.80 -3.61 -15.10
CA LYS A 113 -2.08 -3.34 -16.51
C LYS A 113 -1.94 -1.86 -16.84
N GLN A 114 -2.42 -0.99 -15.97
CA GLN A 114 -2.31 0.45 -16.15
C GLN A 114 -0.84 0.89 -16.13
N MET A 115 -0.07 0.50 -15.10
CA MET A 115 1.36 0.81 -15.03
C MET A 115 2.11 0.31 -16.27
N LYS A 116 1.79 -0.89 -16.76
CA LYS A 116 2.40 -1.43 -17.98
C LYS A 116 2.06 -0.59 -19.22
N LYS A 117 0.80 -0.13 -19.34
CA LYS A 117 0.37 0.75 -20.45
C LYS A 117 1.09 2.10 -20.40
N GLU A 118 1.36 2.60 -19.20
CA GLU A 118 2.11 3.85 -18.97
C GLU A 118 3.63 3.69 -19.15
N GLY A 119 4.12 2.50 -19.56
CA GLY A 119 5.56 2.23 -19.71
C GLY A 119 6.32 2.14 -18.38
N LYS A 120 5.62 2.11 -17.24
CA LYS A 120 6.22 2.01 -15.91
C LYS A 120 6.54 0.55 -15.56
N LYS A 121 7.49 0.36 -14.63
CA LYS A 121 7.76 -0.94 -14.02
C LYS A 121 6.49 -1.44 -13.34
N ALA A 122 5.96 -2.56 -13.80
CA ALA A 122 4.69 -3.10 -13.35
C ALA A 122 4.84 -4.54 -12.86
N GLY A 123 3.92 -4.95 -11.98
CA GLY A 123 3.80 -6.35 -11.59
C GLY A 123 3.20 -7.23 -12.71
N PRO A 124 3.06 -8.54 -12.44
CA PRO A 124 2.53 -9.50 -13.40
C PRO A 124 1.08 -9.20 -13.80
N THR A 125 0.77 -9.37 -15.08
CA THR A 125 -0.60 -9.20 -15.64
C THR A 125 -1.22 -10.51 -16.17
N LYS A 126 -0.39 -11.55 -16.32
CA LYS A 126 -0.80 -12.91 -16.70
C LYS A 126 -1.13 -13.74 -15.47
N CYS A 127 -2.05 -14.70 -15.59
CA CYS A 127 -2.52 -15.53 -14.47
C CYS A 127 -1.37 -16.24 -13.74
N THR A 128 -0.47 -16.89 -14.49
CA THR A 128 0.70 -17.61 -13.95
C THR A 128 1.78 -16.71 -13.38
N GLY A 129 1.75 -15.41 -13.69
CA GLY A 129 2.68 -14.45 -13.11
C GLY A 129 2.37 -14.16 -11.64
N CYS A 130 1.08 -14.16 -11.27
CA CYS A 130 0.63 -14.01 -9.89
C CYS A 130 0.48 -15.38 -9.20
N HIS A 131 -0.14 -16.33 -9.89
CA HIS A 131 -0.39 -17.69 -9.41
C HIS A 131 0.75 -18.62 -9.88
N LYS A 132 1.94 -18.41 -9.33
CA LYS A 132 3.10 -19.28 -9.57
C LYS A 132 2.86 -20.63 -8.90
N LYS A 133 3.09 -21.73 -9.62
CA LYS A 133 3.00 -23.08 -9.06
C LYS A 133 4.08 -23.29 -8.01
#